data_AF-A0AAU7SA80-F1
#
_entry.id   AF-A0AAU7SA80-F1
#
_cell.length_a   1.000
_cell.length_b   1.000
_cell.length_c   1.000
_cell.angle_alpha   90.00
_cell.angle_beta   90.00
_cell.angle_gamma   90.00
#
_symmetry.space_group_name_H-M   'P 1'
#
loop_
_entity.id
_entity.type
_entity.pdbx_description
1 polymer ?
#
loop_
_entity_poly.entity_id
_entity_poly.type
_entity_poly.pdbx_seq_one_letter_code
_entity_poly.pdbx_strand_id
1 'polypeptide(L)'
;MNRLDTMYQTILAELGQRVFDASFVSDFPADGRFVSVTVKDRKYWYFDQPDGQGGQTRRYVGPADDAAITERVTQFKALKNDFTSRRKLVRTLIREGGLPRPENRAGDIIEVLANAGFFRLRGVLIGTVAYQCYSGLLGVRLPSASMVTGDADLAQDFAISNEVQDSLPPILDLLRSVDETFQPIPPHGSGSPRSSAFRTQDAYRVEFLTGNRGSDDYLDKPAEMPALGGASADPLRFLDFLIYEPVRTVLLHQAGVSVLVPDPARYAIHKLIVATRRIKTADSFLKQQKDLDQATALIEAMAQVRRFNDMREALQEAWARGPAWREAITEALSMIPNETANRLVKVIDENDGG
;
A
#
# COMPACT_ATOMS: atom_id res chain seq x y z
N MET A 1 8.66 19.40 -12.09
CA MET A 1 8.18 18.08 -12.57
C MET A 1 7.08 18.24 -13.61
N ASN A 2 6.80 17.19 -14.40
CA ASN A 2 5.78 17.23 -15.44
C ASN A 2 4.40 16.86 -14.87
N ARG A 3 3.43 17.76 -15.00
CA ARG A 3 2.04 17.49 -14.66
C ARG A 3 1.48 16.42 -15.62
N LEU A 4 0.63 15.53 -15.11
CA LEU A 4 -0.09 14.59 -15.96
C LEU A 4 -1.09 15.35 -16.83
N ASP A 5 -1.25 14.91 -18.07
CA ASP A 5 -2.31 15.39 -18.94
C ASP A 5 -3.68 15.17 -18.28
N THR A 6 -4.61 16.12 -18.48
CA THR A 6 -5.97 16.05 -17.95
C THR A 6 -6.68 14.75 -18.33
N MET A 7 -6.42 14.20 -19.53
CA MET A 7 -6.96 12.91 -19.96
C MET A 7 -6.59 11.79 -18.99
N TYR A 8 -5.33 11.70 -18.57
CA TYR A 8 -4.89 10.66 -17.62
C TYR A 8 -5.43 10.91 -16.21
N GLN A 9 -5.61 12.17 -15.81
CA GLN A 9 -6.27 12.51 -14.54
C GLN A 9 -7.74 12.04 -14.54
N THR A 10 -8.45 12.20 -15.66
CA THR A 10 -9.83 11.69 -15.82
C THR A 10 -9.88 10.17 -15.77
N ILE A 11 -8.94 9.48 -16.46
CA ILE A 11 -8.84 8.01 -16.42
C ILE A 11 -8.54 7.52 -15.00
N LEU A 12 -7.67 8.20 -14.25
CA LEU A 12 -7.40 7.90 -12.84
C LEU A 12 -8.64 8.04 -11.97
N ALA A 13 -9.41 9.12 -12.15
CA ALA A 13 -10.64 9.35 -11.40
C ALA A 13 -11.69 8.27 -11.68
N GLU A 14 -11.90 7.92 -12.95
CA GLU A 14 -12.80 6.83 -13.37
C GLU A 14 -12.36 5.49 -12.79
N LEU A 15 -11.06 5.17 -12.90
CA LEU A 15 -10.51 3.94 -12.33
C LEU A 15 -10.70 3.89 -10.82
N GLY A 16 -10.42 5.00 -10.11
CA GLY A 16 -10.59 5.11 -8.67
C GLY A 16 -12.00 4.81 -8.22
N GLN A 17 -13.00 5.46 -8.85
CA GLN A 17 -14.40 5.22 -8.55
C GLN A 17 -14.77 3.73 -8.72
N ARG A 18 -14.43 3.13 -9.86
CA ARG A 18 -14.76 1.73 -10.15
C ARG A 18 -14.03 0.74 -9.23
N VAL A 19 -12.78 1.00 -8.88
CA VAL A 19 -12.00 0.18 -7.95
C VAL A 19 -12.61 0.25 -6.54
N PHE A 20 -13.03 1.43 -6.09
CA PHE A 20 -13.61 1.60 -4.76
C PHE A 20 -14.99 0.97 -4.66
N ASP A 21 -15.83 1.11 -5.70
CA ASP A 21 -17.12 0.44 -5.76
C ASP A 21 -16.95 -1.10 -5.78
N ALA A 22 -16.03 -1.63 -6.59
CA ALA A 22 -15.79 -3.06 -6.68
C ALA A 22 -15.27 -3.67 -5.35
N SER A 23 -14.40 -2.96 -4.64
CA SER A 23 -13.86 -3.42 -3.34
C SER A 23 -14.91 -3.56 -2.25
N PHE A 24 -16.07 -2.90 -2.40
CA PHE A 24 -17.19 -3.00 -1.47
C PHE A 24 -18.05 -4.25 -1.74
N VAL A 25 -17.92 -4.86 -2.92
CA VAL A 25 -18.89 -5.83 -3.46
C VAL A 25 -18.37 -7.28 -3.49
N SER A 26 -17.07 -7.53 -3.31
CA SER A 26 -16.51 -8.85 -3.65
C SER A 26 -16.39 -9.85 -2.48
N ASP A 27 -17.28 -10.85 -2.49
CA ASP A 27 -17.10 -12.16 -1.84
C ASP A 27 -16.41 -13.20 -2.76
N PHE A 28 -15.98 -12.82 -3.98
CA PHE A 28 -15.40 -13.74 -4.97
C PHE A 28 -14.19 -13.17 -5.74
N PRO A 29 -13.20 -14.01 -6.13
CA PRO A 29 -12.04 -13.60 -6.94
C PRO A 29 -12.43 -13.16 -8.36
N ALA A 30 -11.96 -11.97 -8.77
CA ALA A 30 -12.31 -11.33 -10.04
C ALA A 30 -11.58 -11.89 -11.28
N ASP A 31 -10.58 -12.74 -11.07
CA ASP A 31 -9.74 -13.36 -12.10
C ASP A 31 -10.38 -14.62 -12.73
N GLY A 32 -11.43 -15.17 -12.10
CA GLY A 32 -12.18 -16.31 -12.63
C GLY A 32 -13.28 -15.96 -13.63
N ARG A 33 -13.99 -16.99 -14.13
CA ARG A 33 -15.17 -16.82 -14.99
C ARG A 33 -16.18 -17.94 -14.84
N PHE A 34 -17.46 -17.59 -14.85
CA PHE A 34 -18.51 -18.58 -15.08
C PHE A 34 -18.66 -18.89 -16.57
N VAL A 35 -18.63 -20.18 -16.90
CA VAL A 35 -18.87 -20.71 -18.24
C VAL A 35 -20.03 -21.69 -18.19
N SER A 36 -20.90 -21.64 -19.20
CA SER A 36 -21.98 -22.61 -19.34
C SER A 36 -21.50 -23.80 -20.18
N VAL A 37 -21.62 -25.00 -19.66
CA VAL A 37 -21.27 -26.25 -20.34
C VAL A 37 -22.55 -27.09 -20.51
N THR A 38 -22.80 -27.56 -21.72
CA THR A 38 -23.93 -28.46 -22.01
C THR A 38 -23.48 -29.91 -21.85
N VAL A 39 -24.18 -30.68 -21.02
CA VAL A 39 -23.95 -32.12 -20.82
C VAL A 39 -25.29 -32.83 -20.93
N LYS A 40 -25.43 -33.76 -21.89
CA LYS A 40 -26.66 -34.56 -22.13
C LYS A 40 -27.93 -33.69 -22.16
N ASP A 41 -27.94 -32.67 -23.03
CA ASP A 41 -29.03 -31.72 -23.26
C ASP A 41 -29.43 -30.83 -22.06
N ARG A 42 -28.62 -30.82 -20.99
CA ARG A 42 -28.79 -29.91 -19.85
C ARG A 42 -27.60 -28.98 -19.71
N LYS A 43 -27.86 -27.72 -19.38
CA LYS A 43 -26.85 -26.65 -19.28
C LYS A 43 -26.46 -26.45 -17.83
N TYR A 44 -25.17 -26.41 -17.56
CA TYR A 44 -24.61 -26.26 -16.22
C TYR A 44 -23.61 -25.10 -16.18
N TRP A 45 -23.55 -24.40 -15.06
CA TRP A 45 -22.53 -23.42 -14.76
C TRP A 45 -21.30 -24.09 -14.14
N TYR A 46 -20.13 -23.73 -14.66
CA TYR A 46 -18.83 -24.04 -14.11
C TYR A 46 -18.07 -22.74 -13.88
N PHE A 47 -17.19 -22.70 -12.89
CA PHE A 47 -16.26 -21.60 -12.63
C PHE A 47 -14.86 -22.03 -13.07
N ASP A 48 -14.31 -21.35 -14.07
CA ASP A 48 -12.93 -21.50 -14.51
C ASP A 48 -12.08 -20.43 -13.83
N GLN A 49 -11.04 -20.83 -13.10
CA GLN A 49 -10.04 -19.91 -12.55
C GLN A 49 -8.66 -20.21 -13.15
N PRO A 50 -7.91 -19.19 -13.59
CA PRO A 50 -6.51 -19.36 -13.99
C PRO A 50 -5.69 -19.94 -12.83
N ASP A 51 -4.83 -20.91 -13.11
CA ASP A 51 -3.98 -21.55 -12.08
C ASP A 51 -2.59 -20.90 -11.94
N GLY A 52 -2.35 -19.78 -12.65
CA GLY A 52 -1.07 -19.07 -12.64
C GLY A 52 0.06 -19.74 -13.44
N GLN A 53 -0.12 -20.97 -13.93
CA GLN A 53 0.89 -21.74 -14.69
C GLN A 53 0.53 -21.91 -16.17
N GLY A 54 -0.44 -21.15 -16.66
CA GLY A 54 -0.93 -21.21 -18.04
C GLY A 54 -2.07 -22.22 -18.26
N GLY A 55 -2.57 -22.85 -17.20
CA GLY A 55 -3.75 -23.69 -17.20
C GLY A 55 -4.98 -23.03 -16.57
N GLN A 56 -6.01 -23.83 -16.32
CA GLN A 56 -7.24 -23.40 -15.66
C GLN A 56 -7.78 -24.53 -14.77
N THR A 57 -8.20 -24.19 -13.55
CA THR A 57 -8.97 -25.08 -12.69
C THR A 57 -10.45 -24.86 -12.94
N ARG A 58 -11.21 -25.94 -13.14
CA ARG A 58 -12.65 -25.89 -13.42
C ARG A 58 -13.43 -26.50 -12.26
N ARG A 59 -14.32 -25.71 -11.66
CA ARG A 59 -15.22 -26.13 -10.58
C ARG A 59 -16.67 -26.13 -11.03
N TYR A 60 -17.41 -27.20 -10.77
CA TYR A 60 -18.86 -27.22 -11.00
C TYR A 60 -19.57 -26.28 -10.02
N VAL A 61 -20.52 -25.49 -10.52
CA VAL A 61 -21.23 -24.45 -9.74
C VAL A 61 -22.69 -24.86 -9.55
N GLY A 62 -23.33 -25.37 -10.60
CA GLY A 62 -24.70 -25.86 -10.51
C GLY A 62 -25.44 -25.84 -11.86
N PRO A 63 -26.72 -26.24 -11.87
CA PRO A 63 -27.58 -26.18 -13.04
C PRO A 63 -27.82 -24.74 -13.52
N ALA A 64 -27.90 -24.51 -14.84
CA ALA A 64 -28.12 -23.17 -15.39
C ALA A 64 -29.60 -22.74 -15.43
N ASP A 65 -30.52 -23.64 -15.10
CA ASP A 65 -31.94 -23.39 -14.88
C ASP A 65 -32.26 -22.99 -13.43
N ASP A 66 -31.28 -23.03 -12.53
CA ASP A 66 -31.40 -22.48 -11.18
C ASP A 66 -31.30 -20.93 -11.24
N ALA A 67 -32.38 -20.27 -10.84
CA ALA A 67 -32.50 -18.81 -10.88
C ALA A 67 -31.51 -18.10 -9.95
N ALA A 68 -31.24 -18.67 -8.76
CA ALA A 68 -30.31 -18.08 -7.79
C ALA A 68 -28.85 -18.19 -8.28
N ILE A 69 -28.50 -19.29 -8.94
CA ILE A 69 -27.18 -19.46 -9.56
C ILE A 69 -27.02 -18.54 -10.77
N THR A 70 -28.06 -18.40 -11.59
CA THR A 70 -28.03 -17.55 -12.79
C THR A 70 -27.95 -16.06 -12.44
N GLU A 71 -28.62 -15.62 -11.38
CA GLU A 71 -28.49 -14.27 -10.85
C GLU A 71 -27.05 -13.99 -10.37
N ARG A 72 -26.47 -14.91 -9.59
CA ARG A 72 -25.05 -14.84 -9.17
C ARG A 72 -24.08 -14.76 -10.35
N VAL A 73 -24.31 -15.54 -11.40
CA VAL A 73 -23.49 -15.53 -12.63
C VAL A 73 -23.62 -14.19 -13.36
N THR A 74 -24.80 -13.59 -13.38
CA THR A 74 -25.05 -12.31 -14.06
C THR A 74 -24.38 -11.16 -13.32
N GLN A 75 -24.46 -11.14 -11.99
CA GLN A 75 -23.71 -10.21 -11.14
C GLN A 75 -22.20 -10.38 -11.34
N PHE A 76 -21.70 -11.61 -11.40
CA PHE A 76 -20.28 -11.88 -11.68
C PHE A 76 -19.85 -11.42 -13.07
N LYS A 77 -20.66 -11.62 -14.12
CA LYS A 77 -20.33 -11.14 -15.48
C LYS A 77 -20.20 -9.63 -15.53
N ALA A 78 -21.04 -8.89 -14.81
CA ALA A 78 -20.91 -7.44 -14.67
C ALA A 78 -19.59 -7.06 -13.99
N LEU A 79 -19.24 -7.73 -12.89
CA LEU A 79 -17.96 -7.54 -12.19
C LEU A 79 -16.75 -7.87 -13.08
N LYS A 80 -16.81 -8.93 -13.90
CA LYS A 80 -15.72 -9.33 -14.79
C LYS A 80 -15.53 -8.37 -15.97
N ASN A 81 -16.64 -7.89 -16.55
CA ASN A 81 -16.59 -6.89 -17.61
C ASN A 81 -15.97 -5.59 -17.07
N ASP A 82 -16.30 -5.22 -15.84
CA ASP A 82 -15.66 -4.12 -15.13
C ASP A 82 -14.16 -4.38 -14.92
N PHE A 83 -13.76 -5.53 -14.39
CA PHE A 83 -12.35 -5.90 -14.20
C PHE A 83 -11.52 -5.79 -15.49
N THR A 84 -12.03 -6.35 -16.59
CA THR A 84 -11.34 -6.31 -17.89
C THR A 84 -11.20 -4.87 -18.40
N SER A 85 -12.23 -4.05 -18.18
CA SER A 85 -12.24 -2.64 -18.58
C SER A 85 -11.26 -1.83 -17.72
N ARG A 86 -11.28 -1.99 -16.40
CA ARG A 86 -10.33 -1.35 -15.48
C ARG A 86 -8.88 -1.74 -15.78
N ARG A 87 -8.61 -3.00 -16.12
CA ARG A 87 -7.28 -3.46 -16.53
C ARG A 87 -6.77 -2.73 -17.78
N LYS A 88 -7.66 -2.36 -18.71
CA LYS A 88 -7.29 -1.50 -19.86
C LYS A 88 -6.93 -0.09 -19.38
N LEU A 89 -7.72 0.51 -18.49
CA LEU A 89 -7.41 1.83 -17.91
C LEU A 89 -6.03 1.84 -17.22
N VAL A 90 -5.75 0.84 -16.37
CA VAL A 90 -4.45 0.66 -15.72
C VAL A 90 -3.32 0.57 -16.74
N ARG A 91 -3.50 -0.24 -17.80
CA ARG A 91 -2.49 -0.38 -18.86
C ARG A 91 -2.23 0.95 -19.59
N THR A 92 -3.27 1.73 -19.87
CA THR A 92 -3.16 3.06 -20.49
C THR A 92 -2.40 4.03 -19.57
N LEU A 93 -2.76 4.06 -18.29
CA LEU A 93 -2.11 4.89 -17.28
C LEU A 93 -0.61 4.60 -17.14
N ILE A 94 -0.22 3.32 -17.17
CA ILE A 94 1.18 2.91 -17.07
C ILE A 94 1.93 3.21 -18.38
N ARG A 95 1.42 2.72 -19.52
CA ARG A 95 2.16 2.75 -20.79
C ARG A 95 2.18 4.11 -21.46
N GLU A 96 1.07 4.84 -21.39
CA GLU A 96 0.92 6.13 -22.07
C GLU A 96 0.99 7.28 -21.06
N GLY A 97 0.35 7.10 -19.90
CA GLY A 97 0.43 8.06 -18.81
C GLY A 97 1.82 8.12 -18.16
N GLY A 98 2.63 7.08 -18.30
CA GLY A 98 3.97 6.99 -17.70
C GLY A 98 3.92 6.90 -16.17
N LEU A 99 2.83 6.38 -15.61
CA LEU A 99 2.69 6.19 -14.18
C LEU A 99 3.46 4.95 -13.70
N PRO A 100 4.02 5.02 -12.49
CA PRO A 100 4.77 3.90 -11.93
C PRO A 100 3.86 2.69 -11.71
N ARG A 101 4.46 1.52 -11.85
CA ARG A 101 3.84 0.22 -11.56
C ARG A 101 4.71 -0.49 -10.52
N PRO A 102 4.12 -1.15 -9.51
CA PRO A 102 4.90 -2.05 -8.67
C PRO A 102 5.45 -3.22 -9.48
N GLU A 103 6.48 -3.88 -8.94
CA GLU A 103 6.85 -5.21 -9.39
C GLU A 103 5.65 -6.16 -9.31
N ASN A 104 5.61 -7.17 -10.19
CA ASN A 104 4.50 -8.12 -10.22
C ASN A 104 4.28 -8.76 -8.86
N ARG A 105 5.34 -9.30 -8.22
CA ARG A 105 5.25 -9.95 -6.91
C ARG A 105 4.72 -9.01 -5.84
N ALA A 106 5.25 -7.78 -5.76
CA ALA A 106 4.76 -6.78 -4.81
C ALA A 106 3.27 -6.49 -5.05
N GLY A 107 2.87 -6.29 -6.31
CA GLY A 107 1.48 -6.10 -6.70
C GLY A 107 0.58 -7.27 -6.32
N ASP A 108 1.01 -8.51 -6.57
CA ASP A 108 0.25 -9.73 -6.29
C ASP A 108 0.07 -9.93 -4.77
N ILE A 109 1.11 -9.67 -3.97
CA ILE A 109 1.02 -9.67 -2.50
C ILE A 109 0.00 -8.65 -2.01
N ILE A 110 0.08 -7.40 -2.49
CA ILE A 110 -0.85 -6.35 -2.07
C ILE A 110 -2.28 -6.63 -2.54
N GLU A 111 -2.48 -7.22 -3.72
CA GLU A 111 -3.80 -7.63 -4.21
C GLU A 111 -4.41 -8.72 -3.32
N VAL A 112 -3.65 -9.76 -2.96
CA VAL A 112 -4.12 -10.82 -2.06
C VAL A 112 -4.48 -10.27 -0.68
N LEU A 113 -3.62 -9.42 -0.10
CA LEU A 113 -3.90 -8.80 1.20
C LEU A 113 -5.10 -7.83 1.14
N ALA A 114 -5.26 -7.08 0.05
CA ALA A 114 -6.42 -6.22 -0.16
C ALA A 114 -7.72 -7.03 -0.21
N ASN A 115 -7.73 -8.11 -0.99
CA ASN A 115 -8.89 -9.00 -1.13
C ASN A 115 -9.23 -9.73 0.18
N ALA A 116 -8.22 -10.04 1.00
CA ALA A 116 -8.42 -10.59 2.35
C ALA A 116 -9.00 -9.58 3.35
N GLY A 117 -9.00 -8.28 3.03
CA GLY A 117 -9.57 -7.22 3.85
C GLY A 117 -8.55 -6.37 4.62
N PHE A 118 -7.25 -6.44 4.30
CA PHE A 118 -6.22 -5.71 5.06
C PHE A 118 -6.52 -4.20 5.15
N PHE A 119 -6.86 -3.58 4.02
CA PHE A 119 -7.22 -2.15 3.98
C PHE A 119 -8.61 -1.85 4.56
N ARG A 120 -9.54 -2.82 4.54
CA ARG A 120 -10.85 -2.70 5.23
C ARG A 120 -10.64 -2.59 6.74
N LEU A 121 -9.71 -3.39 7.27
CA LEU A 121 -9.28 -3.38 8.67
C LEU A 121 -8.30 -2.25 9.00
N ARG A 122 -8.29 -1.16 8.20
CA ARG A 122 -7.44 0.02 8.39
C ARG A 122 -5.94 -0.27 8.37
N GLY A 123 -5.52 -1.36 7.75
CA GLY A 123 -4.12 -1.54 7.36
C GLY A 123 -3.71 -0.47 6.33
N VAL A 124 -2.45 -0.06 6.37
CA VAL A 124 -1.87 1.00 5.54
C VAL A 124 -0.64 0.44 4.82
N LEU A 125 -0.60 0.59 3.51
CA LEU A 125 0.56 0.29 2.69
C LEU A 125 1.55 1.44 2.83
N ILE A 126 2.78 1.15 3.24
CA ILE A 126 3.83 2.15 3.45
C ILE A 126 5.04 1.84 2.57
N GLY A 127 6.17 2.51 2.85
CA GLY A 127 7.42 2.25 2.15
C GLY A 127 7.35 2.61 0.66
N THR A 128 8.18 1.94 -0.13
CA THR A 128 8.37 2.30 -1.55
C THR A 128 7.15 2.01 -2.41
N VAL A 129 6.43 0.92 -2.13
CA VAL A 129 5.26 0.54 -2.91
C VAL A 129 4.17 1.61 -2.75
N ALA A 130 4.01 2.17 -1.54
CA ALA A 130 3.12 3.31 -1.30
C ALA A 130 3.54 4.56 -2.09
N TYR A 131 4.84 4.86 -2.16
CA TYR A 131 5.35 6.01 -2.90
C TYR A 131 4.92 6.01 -4.38
N GLN A 132 4.82 4.83 -4.99
CA GLN A 132 4.39 4.69 -6.37
C GLN A 132 2.94 5.17 -6.60
N CYS A 133 2.08 5.15 -5.58
CA CYS A 133 0.71 5.65 -5.68
C CYS A 133 0.62 7.19 -5.79
N TYR A 134 1.63 7.93 -5.33
CA TYR A 134 1.53 9.39 -5.22
C TYR A 134 1.55 10.11 -6.57
N SER A 135 2.14 9.53 -7.62
CA SER A 135 2.05 10.12 -8.97
C SER A 135 0.60 10.21 -9.44
N GLY A 136 -0.20 9.16 -9.18
CA GLY A 136 -1.63 9.15 -9.47
C GLY A 136 -2.41 10.10 -8.57
N LEU A 137 -2.13 10.09 -7.27
CA LEU A 137 -2.83 10.92 -6.28
C LEU A 137 -2.62 12.43 -6.51
N LEU A 138 -1.40 12.83 -6.87
CA LEU A 138 -1.03 14.23 -7.06
C LEU A 138 -1.22 14.70 -8.50
N GLY A 139 -1.50 13.81 -9.46
CA GLY A 139 -1.65 14.17 -10.86
C GLY A 139 -0.34 14.66 -11.50
N VAL A 140 0.82 14.18 -11.02
CA VAL A 140 2.15 14.56 -11.51
C VAL A 140 3.01 13.32 -11.71
N ARG A 141 3.98 13.37 -12.61
CA ARG A 141 5.00 12.32 -12.71
C ARG A 141 6.08 12.58 -11.69
N LEU A 142 6.10 11.77 -10.63
CA LEU A 142 7.22 11.76 -9.69
C LEU A 142 8.41 11.04 -10.32
N PRO A 143 9.65 11.43 -9.97
CA PRO A 143 10.81 10.63 -10.32
C PRO A 143 10.58 9.18 -9.90
N SER A 144 10.74 8.26 -10.85
CA SER A 144 10.79 6.85 -10.54
C SER A 144 11.96 6.66 -9.61
N ALA A 145 11.68 6.41 -8.34
CA ALA A 145 12.69 5.97 -7.43
C ALA A 145 13.11 4.59 -7.95
N SER A 146 14.26 4.52 -8.63
CA SER A 146 14.75 3.34 -9.35
C SER A 146 14.76 2.14 -8.41
N MET A 147 13.73 1.30 -8.44
CA MET A 147 13.55 0.31 -7.38
C MET A 147 12.80 -0.92 -7.84
N VAL A 148 13.60 -1.96 -8.08
CA VAL A 148 13.21 -3.27 -7.59
C VAL A 148 13.28 -3.19 -6.06
N THR A 149 12.15 -3.24 -5.35
CA THR A 149 12.16 -3.38 -3.89
C THR A 149 12.02 -4.83 -3.53
N GLY A 150 13.05 -5.37 -2.87
CA GLY A 150 13.00 -6.70 -2.29
C GLY A 150 12.09 -6.79 -1.05
N ASP A 151 11.25 -5.78 -0.80
CA ASP A 151 10.37 -5.69 0.36
C ASP A 151 9.00 -5.07 0.02
N ALA A 152 8.00 -5.46 0.83
CA ALA A 152 6.71 -4.81 0.96
C ALA A 152 6.42 -4.53 2.44
N ASP A 153 6.21 -3.26 2.76
CA ASP A 153 6.00 -2.79 4.12
C ASP A 153 4.51 -2.44 4.34
N LEU A 154 3.91 -3.06 5.35
CA LEU A 154 2.53 -2.85 5.74
C LEU A 154 2.47 -2.40 7.19
N ALA A 155 1.57 -1.48 7.51
CA ALA A 155 1.39 -1.00 8.87
C ALA A 155 -0.06 -1.09 9.31
N GLN A 156 -0.28 -1.28 10.60
CA GLN A 156 -1.62 -1.17 11.21
C GLN A 156 -1.49 -0.55 12.59
N ASP A 157 -2.38 0.40 12.90
CA ASP A 157 -2.47 0.94 14.24
C ASP A 157 -2.95 -0.15 15.21
N PHE A 158 -2.27 -0.30 16.34
CA PHE A 158 -2.62 -1.35 17.30
C PHE A 158 -4.00 -1.12 17.90
N ALA A 159 -4.40 0.11 18.25
CA ALA A 159 -5.68 0.33 18.90
C ALA A 159 -6.81 -0.16 17.98
N ILE A 160 -6.69 0.15 16.68
CA ILE A 160 -7.60 -0.39 15.68
C ILE A 160 -7.53 -1.93 15.62
N SER A 161 -6.33 -2.51 15.56
CA SER A 161 -6.16 -3.97 15.52
C SER A 161 -6.76 -4.69 16.72
N ASN A 162 -6.73 -4.06 17.90
CA ASN A 162 -7.20 -4.62 19.16
C ASN A 162 -8.71 -4.41 19.40
N GLU A 163 -9.26 -3.30 18.93
CA GLU A 163 -10.69 -2.98 19.11
C GLU A 163 -11.58 -3.63 18.06
N VAL A 164 -11.02 -3.93 16.88
CA VAL A 164 -11.76 -4.57 15.79
C VAL A 164 -11.94 -6.06 16.08
N GLN A 165 -13.20 -6.49 16.22
CA GLN A 165 -13.59 -7.90 16.40
C GLN A 165 -13.66 -8.67 15.08
N ASP A 166 -12.75 -8.36 14.15
CA ASP A 166 -12.60 -9.00 12.85
C ASP A 166 -11.11 -9.23 12.59
N SER A 167 -10.76 -10.25 11.80
CA SER A 167 -9.38 -10.62 11.52
C SER A 167 -9.23 -11.11 10.10
N LEU A 168 -8.04 -10.90 9.55
CA LEU A 168 -7.62 -11.56 8.32
C LEU A 168 -7.54 -13.09 8.51
N PRO A 169 -7.67 -13.85 7.41
CA PRO A 169 -7.16 -15.21 7.34
C PRO A 169 -5.66 -15.27 7.72
N PRO A 170 -5.11 -16.46 8.04
CA PRO A 170 -3.71 -16.58 8.40
C PRO A 170 -2.77 -15.95 7.37
N ILE A 171 -1.96 -14.97 7.81
CA ILE A 171 -1.10 -14.19 6.91
C ILE A 171 -0.17 -15.08 6.10
N LEU A 172 0.39 -16.13 6.73
CA LEU A 172 1.28 -17.06 6.05
C LEU A 172 0.58 -17.79 4.90
N ASP A 173 -0.69 -18.16 5.06
CA ASP A 173 -1.46 -18.86 4.02
C ASP A 173 -1.77 -17.91 2.85
N LEU A 174 -2.12 -16.65 3.16
CA LEU A 174 -2.30 -15.60 2.15
C LEU A 174 -1.01 -15.38 1.35
N LEU A 175 0.12 -15.22 2.03
CA LEU A 175 1.42 -15.03 1.36
C LEU A 175 1.81 -16.26 0.53
N ARG A 176 1.59 -17.47 1.05
CA ARG A 176 1.88 -18.72 0.33
C ARG A 176 1.00 -18.95 -0.90
N SER A 177 -0.18 -18.35 -0.96
CA SER A 177 -0.99 -18.36 -2.19
C SER A 177 -0.35 -17.57 -3.34
N VAL A 178 0.58 -16.65 -3.03
CA VAL A 178 1.37 -15.92 -4.03
C VAL A 178 2.69 -16.64 -4.32
N ASP A 179 3.38 -17.07 -3.28
CA ASP A 179 4.66 -17.80 -3.38
C ASP A 179 4.77 -18.84 -2.25
N GLU A 180 4.66 -20.13 -2.60
CA GLU A 180 4.66 -21.23 -1.63
C GLU A 180 5.92 -21.27 -0.74
N THR A 181 7.01 -20.62 -1.15
CA THR A 181 8.27 -20.59 -0.41
C THR A 181 8.28 -19.65 0.78
N PHE A 182 7.22 -18.85 1.00
CA PHE A 182 7.13 -17.97 2.15
C PHE A 182 7.30 -18.73 3.48
N GLN A 183 8.20 -18.22 4.31
CA GLN A 183 8.44 -18.68 5.66
C GLN A 183 8.42 -17.49 6.64
N PRO A 184 7.91 -17.70 7.87
CA PRO A 184 8.04 -16.70 8.92
C PRO A 184 9.51 -16.44 9.26
N ILE A 185 9.84 -15.18 9.51
CA ILE A 185 11.12 -14.80 10.12
C ILE A 185 10.91 -14.85 11.64
N PRO A 186 11.65 -15.69 12.38
CA PRO A 186 11.52 -15.78 13.83
C PRO A 186 11.80 -14.41 14.48
N PRO A 187 10.98 -13.95 15.43
CA PRO A 187 11.22 -12.69 16.11
C PRO A 187 12.51 -12.78 16.93
N HIS A 188 13.30 -11.71 16.94
CA HIS A 188 14.50 -11.64 17.77
C HIS A 188 14.10 -11.56 19.26
N GLY A 189 14.50 -12.55 20.06
CA GLY A 189 14.50 -12.47 21.52
C GLY A 189 13.15 -12.38 22.26
N SER A 190 12.00 -12.35 21.57
CA SER A 190 10.71 -12.02 22.23
C SER A 190 9.96 -13.20 22.84
N GLY A 191 10.35 -14.46 22.55
CA GLY A 191 9.62 -15.65 23.00
C GLY A 191 8.19 -15.80 22.43
N SER A 192 7.73 -14.84 21.61
CA SER A 192 6.45 -14.90 20.92
C SER A 192 6.52 -15.91 19.76
N PRO A 193 5.50 -16.78 19.59
CA PRO A 193 5.43 -17.68 18.45
C PRO A 193 5.01 -16.98 17.15
N ARG A 194 4.61 -15.71 17.21
CA ARG A 194 4.10 -14.96 16.05
C ARG A 194 5.21 -14.11 15.42
N SER A 195 5.24 -14.11 14.08
CA SER A 195 6.20 -13.34 13.28
C SER A 195 5.60 -12.06 12.76
N SER A 196 6.39 -10.98 12.81
CA SER A 196 6.11 -9.68 12.20
C SER A 196 6.60 -9.59 10.75
N ALA A 197 7.47 -10.49 10.34
CA ALA A 197 8.02 -10.51 9.00
C ALA A 197 8.06 -11.92 8.41
N PHE A 198 7.95 -11.96 7.09
CA PHE A 198 7.93 -13.18 6.29
C PHE A 198 8.89 -13.01 5.13
N ARG A 199 9.55 -14.08 4.70
CA ARG A 199 10.46 -14.06 3.55
C ARG A 199 10.25 -15.24 2.62
N THR A 200 10.43 -15.00 1.33
CA THR A 200 10.56 -16.05 0.32
C THR A 200 11.98 -16.65 0.31
N GLN A 201 12.17 -17.73 -0.45
CA GLN A 201 13.49 -18.35 -0.63
C GLN A 201 14.51 -17.42 -1.31
N ASP A 202 14.06 -16.54 -2.20
CA ASP A 202 14.88 -15.52 -2.88
C ASP A 202 14.98 -14.20 -2.11
N ALA A 203 14.67 -14.23 -0.81
CA ALA A 203 14.84 -13.13 0.15
C ALA A 203 13.94 -11.90 -0.08
N TYR A 204 12.83 -12.03 -0.84
CA TYR A 204 11.78 -11.02 -0.83
C TYR A 204 11.09 -11.01 0.54
N ARG A 205 10.93 -9.83 1.14
CA ARG A 205 10.44 -9.67 2.51
C ARG A 205 9.08 -8.99 2.56
N VAL A 206 8.21 -9.44 3.44
CA VAL A 206 6.97 -8.74 3.82
C VAL A 206 7.06 -8.42 5.31
N GLU A 207 6.93 -7.15 5.67
CA GLU A 207 7.04 -6.68 7.06
C GLU A 207 5.72 -6.03 7.51
N PHE A 208 5.28 -6.36 8.72
CA PHE A 208 4.15 -5.73 9.40
C PHE A 208 4.66 -4.86 10.54
N LEU A 209 4.28 -3.58 10.53
CA LEU A 209 4.75 -2.56 11.46
C LEU A 209 3.59 -1.93 12.23
N THR A 210 3.86 -1.42 13.43
CA THR A 210 2.89 -0.66 14.23
C THR A 210 3.54 0.54 14.92
N GLY A 211 2.75 1.52 15.34
CA GLY A 211 3.25 2.69 16.05
C GLY A 211 3.88 2.29 17.38
N ASN A 212 5.06 2.82 17.71
CA ASN A 212 5.61 2.63 19.05
C ASN A 212 4.76 3.37 20.10
N ARG A 213 4.40 2.65 21.17
CA ARG A 213 3.48 3.07 22.24
C ARG A 213 4.15 3.64 23.49
N GLY A 214 5.47 3.78 23.52
CA GLY A 214 6.14 4.25 24.72
C GLY A 214 7.66 4.19 24.69
N SER A 215 8.26 3.84 25.83
CA SER A 215 9.70 3.76 26.04
C SER A 215 10.38 2.80 25.07
N ASP A 216 11.71 2.92 24.99
CA ASP A 216 12.57 2.08 24.15
C ASP A 216 12.41 0.57 24.44
N ASP A 217 11.85 0.20 25.59
CA ASP A 217 11.60 -1.18 26.04
C ASP A 217 10.64 -1.98 25.16
N TYR A 218 9.88 -1.30 24.29
CA TYR A 218 8.93 -1.93 23.38
C TYR A 218 9.49 -2.13 21.96
N LEU A 219 10.61 -1.48 21.58
CA LEU A 219 11.14 -1.51 20.22
C LEU A 219 11.52 -2.92 19.72
N ASP A 220 11.96 -3.79 20.63
CA ASP A 220 12.41 -5.16 20.31
C ASP A 220 11.34 -6.23 20.61
N LYS A 221 10.08 -5.82 20.84
CA LYS A 221 8.97 -6.72 21.16
C LYS A 221 7.86 -6.54 20.13
N PRO A 222 7.69 -7.49 19.19
CA PRO A 222 6.57 -7.48 18.27
C PRO A 222 5.25 -7.41 19.04
N ALA A 223 4.39 -6.48 18.66
CA ALA A 223 3.09 -6.30 19.26
C ALA A 223 2.13 -7.38 18.73
N GLU A 224 1.29 -7.93 19.61
CA GLU A 224 0.20 -8.80 19.18
C GLU A 224 -0.86 -7.99 18.44
N MET A 225 -1.23 -8.45 17.24
CA MET A 225 -2.15 -7.75 16.35
C MET A 225 -3.33 -8.67 16.03
N PRO A 226 -4.41 -8.66 16.84
CA PRO A 226 -5.54 -9.58 16.69
C PRO A 226 -6.16 -9.56 15.29
N ALA A 227 -6.18 -8.41 14.64
CA ALA A 227 -6.74 -8.27 13.29
C ALA A 227 -5.84 -8.80 12.17
N LEU A 228 -4.55 -9.10 12.42
CA LEU A 228 -3.59 -9.54 11.40
C LEU A 228 -3.48 -11.06 11.27
N GLY A 229 -4.55 -11.82 11.47
CA GLY A 229 -4.58 -13.25 11.13
C GLY A 229 -3.45 -14.06 11.78
N GLY A 230 -3.11 -13.77 13.03
CA GLY A 230 -2.04 -14.46 13.77
C GLY A 230 -0.61 -13.97 13.50
N ALA A 231 -0.40 -12.92 12.70
CA ALA A 231 0.88 -12.21 12.65
C ALA A 231 1.01 -11.20 13.81
N SER A 232 2.24 -10.81 14.12
CA SER A 232 2.55 -9.68 14.99
C SER A 232 2.97 -8.47 14.16
N ALA A 233 3.25 -7.32 14.79
CA ALA A 233 3.84 -6.18 14.10
C ALA A 233 4.98 -5.56 14.90
N ASP A 234 6.05 -5.17 14.22
CA ASP A 234 7.20 -4.54 14.89
C ASP A 234 6.91 -3.06 15.16
N PRO A 235 7.07 -2.59 16.41
CA PRO A 235 6.84 -1.20 16.75
C PRO A 235 7.96 -0.31 16.20
N LEU A 236 7.60 0.72 15.44
CA LEU A 236 8.53 1.68 14.86
C LEU A 236 8.25 3.09 15.37
N ARG A 237 9.29 3.84 15.71
CA ARG A 237 9.16 5.27 16.07
C ARG A 237 8.66 6.06 14.86
N PHE A 238 7.92 7.14 15.10
CA PHE A 238 7.38 8.07 14.08
C PHE A 238 6.31 7.45 13.17
N LEU A 239 6.05 6.14 13.26
CA LEU A 239 5.10 5.46 12.39
C LEU A 239 3.66 5.89 12.68
N ASP A 240 3.34 6.22 13.93
CA ASP A 240 2.04 6.75 14.34
C ASP A 240 1.67 8.04 13.57
N PHE A 241 2.63 8.94 13.36
CA PHE A 241 2.43 10.12 12.51
C PHE A 241 2.25 9.76 11.04
N LEU A 242 2.99 8.76 10.53
CA LEU A 242 2.93 8.36 9.12
C LEU A 242 1.57 7.75 8.77
N ILE A 243 1.02 6.92 9.64
CA ILE A 243 -0.21 6.15 9.37
C ILE A 243 -1.49 6.85 9.87
N TYR A 244 -1.37 8.03 10.47
CA TYR A 244 -2.51 8.84 10.88
C TYR A 244 -3.22 9.45 9.65
N GLU A 245 -4.55 9.32 9.62
CA GLU A 245 -5.42 9.79 8.53
C GLU A 245 -4.95 9.37 7.12
N PRO A 246 -4.83 8.06 6.84
CA PRO A 246 -4.33 7.57 5.56
C PRO A 246 -5.33 7.89 4.44
N VAL A 247 -4.79 8.09 3.23
CA VAL A 247 -5.55 8.41 2.03
C VAL A 247 -5.81 7.15 1.21
N ARG A 248 -7.05 6.99 0.76
CA ARG A 248 -7.43 5.90 -0.14
C ARG A 248 -7.03 6.22 -1.58
N THR A 249 -6.37 5.28 -2.25
CA THR A 249 -5.91 5.44 -3.63
C THR A 249 -5.89 4.09 -4.37
N VAL A 250 -5.40 4.10 -5.61
CA VAL A 250 -5.28 2.92 -6.46
C VAL A 250 -3.81 2.59 -6.70
N LEU A 251 -3.40 1.40 -6.31
CA LEU A 251 -2.15 0.80 -6.78
C LEU A 251 -2.39 0.27 -8.20
N LEU A 252 -1.58 0.72 -9.16
CA LEU A 252 -1.72 0.38 -10.58
C LEU A 252 -1.19 -1.04 -10.87
N HIS A 253 -1.88 -2.05 -10.34
CA HIS A 253 -1.59 -3.47 -10.57
C HIS A 253 -2.86 -4.18 -11.02
N GLN A 254 -2.75 -5.11 -11.98
CA GLN A 254 -3.88 -5.76 -12.66
C GLN A 254 -5.01 -4.79 -13.05
N ALA A 255 -6.19 -4.91 -12.44
CA ALA A 255 -7.36 -4.05 -12.66
C ALA A 255 -7.46 -2.86 -11.69
N GLY A 256 -6.37 -2.54 -10.99
CA GLY A 256 -6.30 -1.53 -9.95
C GLY A 256 -6.69 -2.12 -8.60
N VAL A 257 -5.80 -1.98 -7.62
CA VAL A 257 -6.01 -2.45 -6.25
C VAL A 257 -6.34 -1.26 -5.36
N SER A 258 -7.44 -1.32 -4.62
CA SER A 258 -7.79 -0.30 -3.64
C SER A 258 -6.87 -0.43 -2.43
N VAL A 259 -6.11 0.62 -2.13
CA VAL A 259 -5.16 0.63 -1.02
C VAL A 259 -5.36 1.89 -0.16
N LEU A 260 -4.98 1.79 1.12
CA LEU A 260 -4.74 2.95 1.97
C LEU A 260 -3.24 3.20 2.03
N VAL A 261 -2.82 4.43 1.79
CA VAL A 261 -1.42 4.87 1.90
C VAL A 261 -1.35 6.09 2.82
N PRO A 262 -0.19 6.43 3.40
CA PRO A 262 -0.01 7.68 4.12
C PRO A 262 -0.43 8.90 3.30
N ASP A 263 -0.86 9.96 3.97
CA ASP A 263 -0.96 11.26 3.29
C ASP A 263 0.43 11.66 2.73
N PRO A 264 0.52 12.16 1.48
CA PRO A 264 1.82 12.50 0.87
C PRO A 264 2.64 13.53 1.66
N ALA A 265 2.01 14.46 2.39
CA ALA A 265 2.74 15.38 3.25
C ALA A 265 3.34 14.65 4.45
N ARG A 266 2.54 13.82 5.14
CA ARG A 266 3.03 13.00 6.27
C ARG A 266 4.13 12.06 5.82
N TYR A 267 4.01 11.46 4.64
CA TYR A 267 5.07 10.62 4.06
C TYR A 267 6.35 11.41 3.85
N ALA A 268 6.30 12.59 3.24
CA ALA A 268 7.48 13.41 2.99
C ALA A 268 8.19 13.82 4.30
N ILE A 269 7.43 14.33 5.28
CA ILE A 269 7.97 14.74 6.58
C ILE A 269 8.55 13.54 7.34
N HIS A 270 7.86 12.41 7.35
CA HIS A 270 8.37 11.17 7.95
C HIS A 270 9.67 10.72 7.29
N LYS A 271 9.78 10.81 5.95
CA LYS A 271 11.00 10.47 5.22
C LYS A 271 12.19 11.36 5.59
N LEU A 272 11.97 12.65 5.78
CA LEU A 272 13.01 13.55 6.33
C LEU A 272 13.49 13.05 7.70
N ILE A 273 12.59 12.71 8.61
CA ILE A 273 12.92 12.26 9.97
C ILE A 273 13.68 10.93 9.97
N VAL A 274 13.25 9.93 9.20
CA VAL A 274 13.92 8.62 9.20
C VAL A 274 15.26 8.65 8.49
N ALA A 275 15.46 9.57 7.53
CA ALA A 275 16.72 9.74 6.82
C ALA A 275 17.88 10.11 7.77
N THR A 276 17.64 10.91 8.82
CA THR A 276 18.69 11.33 9.78
C THR A 276 19.01 10.25 10.82
N ARG A 277 18.16 9.23 10.95
CA ARG A 277 18.26 8.21 11.99
C ARG A 277 18.89 6.89 11.52
N ARG A 278 19.33 6.79 10.26
CA ARG A 278 19.94 5.56 9.76
C ARG A 278 21.39 5.41 10.24
N ILE A 279 21.78 4.19 10.63
CA ILE A 279 23.13 3.84 11.11
C ILE A 279 24.16 4.04 9.98
N LYS A 280 25.36 4.56 10.25
CA LYS A 280 26.37 4.87 9.21
C LYS A 280 27.00 3.60 8.59
N THR A 281 26.30 2.97 7.65
CA THR A 281 26.80 1.89 6.76
C THR A 281 26.61 2.28 5.29
N ALA A 282 27.34 1.66 4.37
CA ALA A 282 27.22 1.95 2.93
C ALA A 282 25.78 1.79 2.40
N ASP A 283 25.10 0.71 2.76
CA ASP A 283 23.69 0.46 2.40
C ASP A 283 22.74 1.51 2.99
N SER A 284 23.06 1.98 4.19
CA SER A 284 22.29 3.00 4.87
C SER A 284 22.38 4.37 4.20
N PHE A 285 23.54 4.73 3.64
CA PHE A 285 23.67 5.96 2.85
C PHE A 285 22.79 5.94 1.60
N LEU A 286 22.75 4.81 0.86
CA LEU A 286 21.87 4.68 -0.31
C LEU A 286 20.40 4.79 0.07
N LYS A 287 19.99 4.18 1.19
CA LYS A 287 18.62 4.27 1.68
C LYS A 287 18.28 5.68 2.22
N GLN A 288 19.25 6.37 2.84
CA GLN A 288 19.11 7.76 3.27
C GLN A 288 18.88 8.67 2.06
N GLN A 289 19.72 8.59 1.04
CA GLN A 289 19.58 9.39 -0.18
C GLN A 289 18.22 9.15 -0.83
N LYS A 290 17.81 7.88 -0.94
CA LYS A 290 16.48 7.50 -1.44
C LYS A 290 15.35 8.15 -0.64
N ASP A 291 15.42 8.14 0.70
CA ASP A 291 14.39 8.74 1.55
C ASP A 291 14.33 10.27 1.34
N LEU A 292 15.48 10.95 1.25
CA LEU A 292 15.59 12.38 0.98
C LEU A 292 15.09 12.76 -0.43
N ASP A 293 15.40 11.95 -1.44
CA ASP A 293 14.93 12.16 -2.82
C ASP A 293 13.41 12.03 -2.91
N GLN A 294 12.84 11.01 -2.25
CA GLN A 294 11.38 10.84 -2.18
C GLN A 294 10.69 11.99 -1.45
N ALA A 295 11.25 12.44 -0.31
CA ALA A 295 10.73 13.57 0.43
C ALA A 295 10.76 14.85 -0.42
N THR A 296 11.91 15.15 -1.02
CA THR A 296 12.13 16.32 -1.89
C THR A 296 11.14 16.33 -3.05
N ALA A 297 11.00 15.20 -3.75
CA ALA A 297 10.06 15.08 -4.87
C ALA A 297 8.60 15.34 -4.47
N LEU A 298 8.17 14.88 -3.29
CA LEU A 298 6.81 15.12 -2.81
C LEU A 298 6.59 16.57 -2.37
N ILE A 299 7.58 17.19 -1.71
CA ILE A 299 7.50 18.61 -1.32
C ILE A 299 7.36 19.49 -2.56
N GLU A 300 8.16 19.24 -3.59
CA GLU A 300 8.08 19.94 -4.87
C GLU A 300 6.77 19.66 -5.60
N ALA A 301 6.30 18.40 -5.62
CA ALA A 301 5.02 18.01 -6.19
C ALA A 301 3.86 18.80 -5.59
N MET A 302 3.77 18.80 -4.26
CA MET A 302 2.67 19.41 -3.52
C MET A 302 2.68 20.94 -3.66
N ALA A 303 3.86 21.55 -3.71
CA ALA A 303 3.99 22.96 -4.06
C ALA A 303 3.48 23.24 -5.49
N GLN A 304 3.85 22.42 -6.47
CA GLN A 304 3.43 22.57 -7.87
C GLN A 304 1.91 22.43 -8.05
N VAL A 305 1.26 21.55 -7.29
CA VAL A 305 -0.21 21.29 -7.40
C VAL A 305 -1.04 22.10 -6.40
N ARG A 306 -0.46 23.14 -5.78
CA ARG A 306 -1.13 24.04 -4.82
C ARG A 306 -1.71 23.33 -3.60
N ARG A 307 -1.10 22.22 -3.19
CA ARG A 307 -1.42 21.46 -1.96
C ARG A 307 -0.36 21.64 -0.87
N PHE A 308 0.35 22.77 -0.88
CA PHE A 308 1.40 23.04 0.10
C PHE A 308 0.84 23.32 1.51
N ASN A 309 -0.45 23.68 1.63
CA ASN A 309 -1.09 23.84 2.93
C ASN A 309 -1.14 22.51 3.71
N ASP A 310 -1.47 21.39 3.05
CA ASP A 310 -1.41 20.05 3.64
C ASP A 310 0.01 19.74 4.16
N MET A 311 1.05 20.15 3.42
CA MET A 311 2.46 20.04 3.84
C MET A 311 2.77 20.88 5.08
N ARG A 312 2.24 22.12 5.11
CA ARG A 312 2.37 23.03 6.23
C ARG A 312 1.76 22.41 7.49
N GLU A 313 0.51 21.95 7.42
CA GLU A 313 -0.19 21.35 8.56
C GLU A 313 0.56 20.12 9.10
N ALA A 314 0.98 19.21 8.21
CA ALA A 314 1.74 18.02 8.61
C ALA A 314 3.08 18.37 9.27
N LEU A 315 3.78 19.38 8.75
CA LEU A 315 5.04 19.87 9.32
C LEU A 315 4.82 20.52 10.69
N GLN A 316 3.77 21.34 10.85
CA GLN A 316 3.44 21.99 12.12
C GLN A 316 3.12 20.95 13.21
N GLU A 317 2.33 19.92 12.88
CA GLU A 317 2.08 18.81 13.79
C GLU A 317 3.37 18.08 14.17
N ALA A 318 4.21 17.73 13.18
CA ALA A 318 5.49 17.07 13.42
C ALA A 318 6.43 17.91 14.31
N TRP A 319 6.49 19.23 14.08
CA TRP A 319 7.28 20.17 14.87
C TRP A 319 6.78 20.28 16.32
N ALA A 320 5.47 20.16 16.54
CA ALA A 320 4.84 20.22 17.86
C ALA A 320 5.07 18.97 18.71
N ARG A 321 5.46 17.82 18.11
CA ARG A 321 5.66 16.53 18.80
C ARG A 321 6.91 16.46 19.70
N GLY A 322 7.77 17.48 19.67
CA GLY A 322 8.83 17.68 20.67
C GLY A 322 10.25 17.76 20.10
N PRO A 323 11.27 17.92 20.98
CA PRO A 323 12.65 18.26 20.56
C PRO A 323 13.27 17.25 19.59
N ALA A 324 13.08 15.95 19.83
CA ALA A 324 13.64 14.90 18.97
C ALA A 324 13.07 14.89 17.54
N TRP A 325 11.87 15.45 17.33
CA TRP A 325 11.28 15.64 16.01
C TRP A 325 11.88 16.88 15.34
N ARG A 326 11.98 17.99 16.09
CA ARG A 326 12.56 19.25 15.61
C ARG A 326 14.01 19.06 15.16
N GLU A 327 14.83 18.42 15.98
CA GLU A 327 16.23 18.11 15.66
C GLU A 327 16.34 17.28 14.37
N ALA A 328 15.55 16.21 14.24
CA ALA A 328 15.56 15.36 13.06
C ALA A 328 15.11 16.10 11.80
N ILE A 329 14.10 16.97 11.89
CA ILE A 329 13.62 17.80 10.77
C ILE A 329 14.69 18.82 10.39
N THR A 330 15.24 19.57 11.35
CA THR A 330 16.28 20.58 11.10
C THR A 330 17.51 19.96 10.45
N GLU A 331 17.98 18.81 10.93
CA GLU A 331 19.09 18.08 10.32
C GLU A 331 18.74 17.66 8.88
N ALA A 332 17.56 17.09 8.64
CA ALA A 332 17.14 16.66 7.30
C ALA A 332 17.03 17.83 6.31
N LEU A 333 16.57 19.01 6.75
CA LEU A 333 16.49 20.21 5.93
C LEU A 333 17.86 20.68 5.44
N SER A 334 18.95 20.37 6.16
CA SER A 334 20.32 20.65 5.72
C SER A 334 20.84 19.68 4.64
N MET A 335 20.12 18.57 4.41
CA MET A 335 20.50 17.49 3.49
C MET A 335 19.72 17.49 2.17
N ILE A 336 18.73 18.36 2.00
CA ILE A 336 17.93 18.49 0.78
C ILE A 336 18.25 19.81 0.04
N PRO A 337 17.84 19.98 -1.23
CA PRO A 337 18.10 21.21 -1.96
C PRO A 337 17.58 22.47 -1.25
N ASN A 338 18.41 23.52 -1.19
CA ASN A 338 18.12 24.76 -0.46
C ASN A 338 16.77 25.40 -0.85
N GLU A 339 16.39 25.35 -2.12
CA GLU A 339 15.10 25.90 -2.56
C GLU A 339 13.93 25.16 -1.89
N THR A 340 14.00 23.84 -1.82
CA THR A 340 12.98 22.97 -1.21
C THR A 340 12.98 23.13 0.31
N ALA A 341 14.15 23.17 0.95
CA ALA A 341 14.29 23.44 2.39
C ALA A 341 13.67 24.79 2.79
N ASN A 342 13.97 25.86 2.04
CA ASN A 342 13.47 27.20 2.31
C ASN A 342 11.93 27.32 2.29
N ARG A 343 11.23 26.42 1.57
CA ARG A 343 9.76 26.38 1.59
C ARG A 343 9.23 25.90 2.94
N LEU A 344 9.91 24.92 3.56
CA LEU A 344 9.56 24.36 4.86
C LEU A 344 10.04 25.25 6.02
N VAL A 345 11.23 25.85 5.91
CA VAL A 345 11.76 26.78 6.94
C VAL A 345 10.79 27.94 7.18
N LYS A 346 10.22 28.54 6.12
CA LYS A 346 9.21 29.60 6.26
C LYS A 346 8.01 29.19 7.10
N VAL A 347 7.60 27.92 7.03
CA VAL A 347 6.50 27.39 7.85
C VAL A 347 6.90 27.28 9.32
N ILE A 348 8.16 26.90 9.58
CA ILE A 348 8.69 26.77 10.95
C ILE A 348 8.85 28.16 11.59
N ASP A 349 9.39 29.14 10.86
CA ASP A 349 9.60 30.50 11.37
C ASP A 349 8.26 31.19 11.73
N GLU A 350 7.19 30.91 10.96
CA GLU A 350 5.83 31.38 11.26
C GLU A 350 5.26 30.76 12.55
N ASN A 351 5.70 29.55 12.93
CA ASN A 351 5.27 28.86 14.15
C ASN A 351 6.00 29.36 15.40
N ASP A 352 7.31 29.65 15.30
CA ASP A 352 8.12 30.06 16.45
C ASP A 352 8.00 31.58 16.74
N GLY A 353 7.41 32.36 15.82
CA GLY A 353 7.19 33.80 15.93
C GLY A 353 5.78 34.24 16.41
N GLY A 354 4.90 33.30 16.73
CA GLY A 354 3.56 33.54 17.30
C GLY A 354 3.46 33.08 18.75
#